data_AF-A0AA88C9N8-F1
#
_entry.id   AF-A0AA88C9N8-F1
#
_cell.length_a   1.000
_cell.length_b   1.000
_cell.length_c   1.000
_cell.angle_alpha   90.00
_cell.angle_beta   90.00
_cell.angle_gamma   90.00
#
_symmetry.space_group_name_H-M   'P 1'
#
loop_
_entity.id
_entity.type
_entity.pdbx_description
1 polymer ?
#
loop_
_entity_poly.entity_id
_entity_poly.type
_entity_poly.pdbx_seq_one_letter_code
_entity_poly.pdbx_strand_id
1 'polypeptide(L)'
;MGECCCYVAAFLLPSPIARCLTDAGWAFFSLARLPDKLIVVLETEFDARHTEIYLGMDVWRGEGVKFTVIRDPSCQIELISAQLYGHEAAKLEGVLASAGFKDVEVFVLSASDA
;
A
#
# COMPACT_ATOMS: atom_id res chain seq x y z
N MET A 1 26.74 -7.41 -8.11
CA MET A 1 25.97 -6.15 -8.25
C MET A 1 25.28 -5.93 -6.93
N GLY A 2 25.64 -4.88 -6.19
CA GLY A 2 24.94 -4.55 -4.95
C GLY A 2 23.66 -3.84 -5.32
N GLU A 3 22.52 -4.50 -5.17
CA GLU A 3 21.23 -3.85 -5.33
C GLU A 3 21.13 -2.74 -4.28
N CYS A 4 20.73 -1.55 -4.73
CA CYS A 4 20.46 -0.42 -3.85
C CYS A 4 19.42 -0.87 -2.82
N CYS A 5 19.76 -0.85 -1.53
CA CYS A 5 18.89 -1.26 -0.42
C CYS A 5 17.65 -0.36 -0.21
N CYS A 6 17.33 0.52 -1.17
CA CYS A 6 16.28 1.51 -1.07
C CYS A 6 14.99 0.94 -1.68
N TYR A 7 13.94 0.86 -0.86
CA TYR A 7 12.59 0.59 -1.35
C TYR A 7 11.88 1.89 -1.73
N VAL A 8 10.91 1.76 -2.63
CA VAL A 8 9.89 2.79 -2.85
C VAL A 8 8.77 2.56 -1.85
N ALA A 9 8.47 3.58 -1.04
CA ALA A 9 7.35 3.56 -0.13
C ALA A 9 6.12 4.11 -0.85
N ALA A 10 5.04 3.33 -0.91
CA ALA A 10 3.77 3.76 -1.47
C ALA A 10 2.62 3.48 -0.51
N PHE A 11 1.56 4.28 -0.60
CA PHE A 11 0.34 4.12 0.16
C PHE A 11 -0.80 3.97 -0.83
N LEU A 12 -1.54 2.87 -0.72
CA LEU A 12 -2.82 2.71 -1.40
C LEU A 12 -3.87 3.28 -0.46
N LEU A 13 -4.65 4.23 -0.98
CA LEU A 13 -5.58 5.05 -0.23
C LEU A 13 -6.95 4.99 -0.90
N PRO A 14 -8.06 4.99 -0.15
CA PRO A 14 -9.39 5.03 -0.75
C PRO A 14 -9.66 6.41 -1.35
N SER A 15 -10.29 6.49 -2.52
CA SER A 15 -10.68 7.75 -3.15
C SER A 15 -12.18 8.02 -2.94
N PRO A 16 -12.59 9.24 -2.54
CA PRO A 16 -11.75 10.41 -2.26
C PRO A 16 -11.01 10.32 -0.91
N ILE A 17 -9.84 10.98 -0.82
CA ILE A 17 -9.08 11.15 0.42
C ILE A 17 -8.68 12.61 0.64
N ALA A 18 -8.84 13.09 1.86
CA ALA A 18 -8.24 14.35 2.31
C ALA A 18 -6.80 14.09 2.80
N ARG A 19 -5.89 15.00 2.47
CA ARG A 19 -4.46 14.89 2.77
C ARG A 19 -3.96 16.20 3.36
N CYS A 20 -3.16 16.09 4.42
CA CYS A 20 -2.56 17.24 5.09
C CYS A 20 -1.11 16.92 5.44
N LEU A 21 -0.18 17.83 5.14
CA LEU A 21 1.18 17.75 5.63
C LEU A 21 1.25 18.39 7.02
N THR A 22 1.70 17.62 8.00
CA THR A 22 1.85 18.04 9.41
C THR A 22 3.31 18.00 9.82
N ASP A 23 3.62 18.51 11.02
CA ASP A 23 4.97 18.42 11.61
C ASP A 23 5.44 16.96 11.82
N ALA A 24 4.52 16.00 11.81
CA ALA A 24 4.78 14.57 11.92
C ALA A 24 4.75 13.84 10.56
N GLY A 25 4.65 14.59 9.45
CA GLY A 25 4.52 14.05 8.09
C GLY A 25 3.09 14.06 7.57
N TRP A 26 2.81 13.24 6.56
CA TRP A 26 1.51 13.19 5.89
C TRP A 26 0.44 12.52 6.75
N ALA A 27 -0.70 13.19 6.89
CA ALA A 27 -1.92 12.66 7.49
C ALA A 27 -3.00 12.48 6.40
N PHE A 28 -3.65 11.32 6.43
CA PHE A 28 -4.68 10.91 5.47
C PHE A 28 -6.01 10.73 6.19
N PHE A 29 -7.10 11.26 5.63
CA PHE A 29 -8.43 11.14 6.21
C PHE A 29 -9.46 10.79 5.13
N SER A 30 -10.16 9.68 5.32
CA SER A 30 -11.30 9.31 4.48
C SER A 30 -12.35 8.53 5.25
N LEU A 31 -13.61 8.74 4.89
CA LEU A 31 -14.73 7.88 5.30
C LEU A 31 -14.89 6.67 4.37
N ALA A 32 -14.26 6.69 3.19
CA ALA A 32 -14.23 5.56 2.30
C ALA A 32 -13.22 4.50 2.79
N ARG A 33 -13.37 3.27 2.28
CA ARG A 33 -12.53 2.13 2.62
C ARG A 33 -12.07 1.42 1.36
N LEU A 34 -10.87 0.86 1.43
CA LEU A 34 -10.37 0.02 0.36
C LEU A 34 -11.14 -1.30 0.33
N PRO A 35 -11.41 -1.83 -0.87
CA PRO A 35 -12.15 -3.08 -1.00
C PRO A 35 -11.26 -4.29 -0.68
N ASP A 36 -11.77 -5.30 0.03
CA ASP A 36 -10.98 -6.49 0.42
C ASP A 36 -10.41 -7.26 -0.78
N LYS A 37 -11.07 -7.21 -1.95
CA LYS A 37 -10.57 -7.82 -3.20
C LYS A 37 -9.20 -7.28 -3.62
N LEU A 38 -8.80 -6.09 -3.13
CA LEU A 38 -7.47 -5.53 -3.36
C LEU A 38 -6.37 -6.41 -2.78
N ILE A 39 -6.59 -7.00 -1.60
CA ILE A 39 -5.62 -7.91 -0.99
C ILE A 39 -5.41 -9.13 -1.87
N VAL A 40 -6.48 -9.73 -2.39
CA VAL A 40 -6.40 -10.92 -3.26
C VAL A 40 -5.59 -10.62 -4.53
N VAL A 41 -5.77 -9.42 -5.10
CA VAL A 41 -4.99 -8.99 -6.27
C VAL A 41 -3.53 -8.79 -5.91
N LEU A 42 -3.22 -8.12 -4.80
CA LEU A 42 -1.84 -7.93 -4.35
C LEU A 42 -1.15 -9.25 -4.00
N GLU A 43 -1.86 -10.16 -3.35
CA GLU A 43 -1.40 -11.51 -3.02
C GLU A 43 -1.02 -12.27 -4.30
N THR A 44 -1.92 -12.29 -5.28
CA THR A 44 -1.74 -13.04 -6.54
C THR A 44 -0.66 -12.42 -7.41
N GLU A 45 -0.70 -11.11 -7.63
CA GLU A 45 0.17 -10.43 -8.59
C GLU A 45 1.60 -10.29 -8.09
N PHE A 46 1.83 -10.29 -6.77
CA PHE A 46 3.16 -10.16 -6.18
C PHE A 46 3.65 -11.44 -5.50
N ASP A 47 2.95 -12.56 -5.66
CA ASP A 47 3.17 -13.83 -4.92
C ASP A 47 3.39 -13.57 -3.42
N ALA A 48 2.66 -12.58 -2.88
CA ALA A 48 2.82 -12.14 -1.51
C ALA A 48 2.00 -13.06 -0.63
N ARG A 49 2.53 -13.49 0.51
CA ARG A 49 1.81 -14.35 1.45
C ARG A 49 1.56 -13.62 2.74
N HIS A 50 0.40 -13.87 3.35
CA HIS A 50 0.13 -13.39 4.69
C HIS A 50 1.12 -14.01 5.67
N THR A 51 1.73 -13.19 6.53
CA THR A 51 2.83 -13.60 7.41
C THR A 51 2.59 -13.26 8.87
N GLU A 52 1.95 -12.12 9.16
CA GLU A 52 1.84 -11.60 10.52
C GLU A 52 0.49 -10.86 10.71
N ILE A 53 -0.06 -10.91 11.93
CA ILE A 53 -1.18 -10.09 12.40
C ILE A 53 -0.77 -9.44 13.71
N TYR A 54 -0.95 -8.13 13.83
CA TYR A 54 -0.69 -7.40 15.07
C TYR A 54 -1.48 -6.10 15.11
N LEU A 55 -2.24 -5.88 16.20
CA LEU A 55 -2.98 -4.65 16.51
C LEU A 55 -3.76 -4.04 15.32
N GLY A 56 -4.58 -4.84 14.62
CA GLY A 56 -5.38 -4.35 13.49
C GLY A 56 -4.59 -4.13 12.19
N MET A 57 -3.33 -4.57 12.17
CA MET A 57 -2.50 -4.61 10.97
C MET A 57 -2.24 -6.05 10.57
N ASP A 58 -2.37 -6.31 9.28
CA ASP A 58 -2.03 -7.58 8.66
C ASP A 58 -0.84 -7.35 7.70
N VAL A 59 0.14 -8.25 7.67
CA VAL A 59 1.36 -8.12 6.85
C VAL A 59 1.45 -9.22 5.81
N TRP A 60 1.62 -8.84 4.54
CA TRP A 60 1.94 -9.73 3.43
C TRP A 60 3.36 -9.49 2.94
N ARG A 61 4.08 -10.55 2.60
CA ARG A 61 5.45 -10.50 2.09
C ARG A 61 5.59 -11.39 0.85
N GLY A 62 6.19 -10.84 -0.19
CA GLY A 62 6.58 -11.55 -1.41
C GLY A 62 8.04 -11.23 -1.74
N GLU A 63 8.54 -11.77 -2.85
CA GLU A 63 9.86 -11.38 -3.35
C GLU A 63 9.82 -9.91 -3.77
N GLY A 64 10.66 -9.07 -3.17
CA GLY A 64 10.72 -7.64 -3.50
C GLY A 64 9.54 -6.80 -3.02
N VAL A 65 8.61 -7.35 -2.22
CA VAL A 65 7.49 -6.57 -1.67
C VAL A 65 7.17 -6.84 -0.20
N LYS A 66 6.69 -5.81 0.49
CA LYS A 66 5.97 -5.93 1.76
C LYS A 66 4.72 -5.03 1.72
N PHE A 67 3.56 -5.62 1.98
CA PHE A 67 2.33 -4.89 2.20
C PHE A 67 1.92 -4.95 3.66
N THR A 68 1.57 -3.82 4.25
CA THR A 68 0.94 -3.75 5.57
C THR A 68 -0.44 -3.16 5.39
N VAL A 69 -1.47 -3.98 5.58
CA VAL A 69 -2.87 -3.59 5.51
C VAL A 69 -3.28 -3.11 6.88
N ILE A 70 -3.76 -1.87 6.95
CA ILE A 70 -4.25 -1.27 8.19
C ILE A 70 -5.77 -1.29 8.12
N ARG A 71 -6.40 -1.88 9.13
CA ARG A 71 -7.86 -1.96 9.24
C ARG A 71 -8.37 -1.03 10.33
N ASP A 72 -9.57 -0.52 10.10
CA ASP A 72 -10.30 0.24 11.11
C ASP A 72 -10.95 -0.69 12.16
N PRO A 73 -11.58 -0.14 13.22
CA PRO A 73 -12.25 -0.94 14.25
C PRO A 73 -13.42 -1.81 13.74
N SER A 74 -13.91 -1.56 12.53
CA SER A 74 -14.94 -2.37 11.86
C SER A 74 -14.34 -3.44 10.94
N CYS A 75 -13.02 -3.65 11.02
CA CYS A 75 -12.22 -4.57 10.19
C CYS A 75 -12.20 -4.22 8.69
N GLN A 76 -12.57 -2.99 8.31
CA GLN A 76 -12.50 -2.54 6.93
C GLN A 76 -11.11 -1.97 6.63
N ILE A 77 -10.60 -2.15 5.42
CA ILE A 77 -9.27 -1.67 5.06
C ILE A 77 -9.30 -0.14 4.97
N GLU A 78 -8.55 0.52 5.85
CA GLU A 78 -8.39 1.96 5.86
C GLU A 78 -7.33 2.40 4.84
N LEU A 79 -6.17 1.75 4.85
CA LEU A 79 -5.09 1.97 3.90
C LEU A 79 -4.20 0.73 3.79
N ILE A 80 -3.38 0.68 2.73
CA ILE A 80 -2.30 -0.30 2.61
C ILE A 80 -1.00 0.46 2.41
N SER A 81 0.00 0.22 3.28
CA SER A 81 1.36 0.69 3.02
C SER A 81 2.14 -0.40 2.29
N ALA A 82 2.86 -0.01 1.25
CA ALA A 82 3.66 -0.87 0.39
C ALA A 82 5.12 -0.44 0.45
N GLN A 83 6.01 -1.42 0.65
CA GLN A 83 7.44 -1.28 0.45
C GLN A 83 7.80 -2.13 -0.76
N LEU A 84 8.23 -1.48 -1.84
CA LEU A 84 8.49 -2.12 -3.13
C LEU A 84 9.97 -1.98 -3.47
N TYR A 85 10.63 -3.09 -3.76
CA TYR A 85 12.06 -3.16 -4.06
C TYR A 85 12.26 -3.47 -5.54
N GLY A 86 13.29 -2.89 -6.15
CA GLY A 86 13.66 -3.16 -7.53
C GLY A 86 12.53 -2.89 -8.52
N HIS A 87 12.20 -3.88 -9.34
CA HIS A 87 11.24 -3.76 -10.43
C HIS A 87 9.78 -3.76 -9.99
N GLU A 88 9.47 -4.21 -8.77
CA GLU A 88 8.10 -4.28 -8.25
C GLU A 88 7.48 -2.89 -8.06
N ALA A 89 8.31 -1.87 -7.83
CA ALA A 89 7.87 -0.48 -7.73
C ALA A 89 7.16 0.01 -9.01
N ALA A 90 7.65 -0.40 -10.18
CA ALA A 90 7.06 -0.02 -11.47
C ALA A 90 5.79 -0.83 -11.81
N LYS A 91 5.54 -1.95 -11.13
CA LYS A 91 4.43 -2.87 -11.43
C LYS A 91 3.12 -2.43 -10.77
N LEU A 92 3.18 -1.79 -9.61
CA LEU A 92 2.01 -1.52 -8.76
C LEU A 92 0.87 -0.79 -9.50
N GLU A 93 1.16 0.34 -10.14
CA GLU A 93 0.12 1.10 -10.84
C GLU A 93 -0.53 0.30 -11.98
N GLY A 94 0.28 -0.47 -12.71
CA GLY A 94 -0.20 -1.34 -13.78
C GLY A 94 -1.14 -2.44 -13.29
N VAL A 95 -0.82 -3.04 -12.14
CA VAL A 95 -1.66 -4.05 -11.46
C VAL A 95 -3.00 -3.44 -11.02
N LEU A 96 -2.99 -2.25 -10.43
CA LEU A 96 -4.23 -1.60 -9.99
C LEU A 96 -5.12 -1.22 -11.17
N ALA A 97 -4.52 -0.71 -12.25
CA ALA A 97 -5.22 -0.36 -13.47
C ALA A 97 -5.83 -1.59 -14.17
N SER A 98 -5.09 -2.70 -14.29
CA SER A 98 -5.58 -3.93 -14.94
C SER A 98 -6.69 -4.61 -14.13
N ALA A 99 -6.63 -4.54 -12.80
CA ALA A 99 -7.68 -5.05 -11.91
C ALA A 99 -8.91 -4.11 -11.80
N GLY A 100 -8.87 -2.95 -12.45
CA GLY A 100 -10.01 -2.02 -12.53
C GLY A 100 -10.31 -1.26 -11.24
N PHE A 101 -9.29 -1.04 -10.39
CA PHE A 101 -9.44 -0.22 -9.19
C PHE A 101 -9.42 1.27 -9.55
N LYS A 102 -10.60 1.88 -9.66
CA LYS A 102 -10.75 3.31 -9.95
C LYS A 102 -10.77 4.20 -8.70
N ASP A 103 -11.14 3.61 -7.57
CA ASP A 103 -11.33 4.30 -6.29
C ASP A 103 -10.14 4.08 -5.35
N VAL A 104 -8.97 3.77 -5.91
CA VAL A 104 -7.71 3.58 -5.17
C VAL A 104 -6.72 4.61 -5.68
N GLU A 105 -6.27 5.47 -4.78
CA GLU A 105 -5.19 6.42 -5.04
C GLU A 105 -3.86 5.81 -4.59
N VAL A 106 -2.81 5.94 -5.40
CA VAL A 106 -1.45 5.58 -5.01
C VAL A 106 -0.68 6.85 -4.67
N PHE A 107 -0.22 6.93 -3.43
CA PHE A 107 0.64 8.01 -2.96
C PHE A 107 2.05 7.47 -2.71
N VAL A 108 3.01 7.87 -3.55
CA VAL A 108 4.41 7.46 -3.43
C VAL A 108 5.18 8.50 -2.63
N LEU A 109 5.83 8.10 -1.54
CA LEU A 109 6.78 8.97 -0.84
C LEU A 109 8.10 8.99 -1.58
N SER A 110 8.50 10.16 -2.05
CA SER A 110 9.84 10.40 -2.55
C SER A 110 10.77 10.89 -1.43
N ALA A 111 12.08 10.67 -1.57
CA ALA A 111 13.07 11.15 -0.59
C ALA A 111 13.10 12.69 -0.44
N SER A 112 12.42 13.43 -1.32
CA SER A 112 12.22 14.89 -1.22
C SER A 112 11.01 15.30 -0.38
N ASP A 113 10.18 14.34 0.05
CA ASP A 113 8.96 14.58 0.84
C ASP A 113 9.17 14.38 2.36
N ALA A 114 10.42 14.14 2.78
CA ALA A 114 10.83 13.84 4.15
C ALA A 114 11.79 14.89 4.74
#